data_AF-A0A5C7ZB12-F1
#
_entry.id   AF-A0A5C7ZB12-F1
#
_cell.length_a   1.000
_cell.length_b   1.000
_cell.length_c   1.000
_cell.angle_alpha   90.00
_cell.angle_beta   90.00
_cell.angle_gamma   90.00
#
_symmetry.space_group_name_H-M   'P 1'
#
loop_
_entity.id
_entity.type
_entity.pdbx_description
1 polymer ?
#
loop_
_entity_poly.entity_id
_entity_poly.type
_entity_poly.pdbx_seq_one_letter_code
_entity_poly.pdbx_strand_id
1 'polypeptide(L)'
;MGLNWNEIKSRALLFSKTWADACNEDSQAKPFWIDFFEIFGITNKRVATFELNVKKLGGAQGFVDLFWPGVLLVEHKSRGKSLDDAVDQAIGYLHNLPERDLPQLVVVCDFARFRVQRLASGKTHETVEFELKHLHKHVKLFGLLAGYKVQDIQAEDPVNIKAAERMGRLHDALKASGYNGHALEVLLVRLLFCLFADDTGIFEPTQAFQDFVREHTREDGSDLGPRLAQLFQVLDTPEAQRSAKLDAALATFPYINGKLFAEPLRMADFDSAMRQALLQACSLDWSEISPAIFGSLFQSIMDSEARRNLGA
;
A
#
# COMPACT_ATOMS: atom_id res chain seq x y z
N MET A 1 -9.72 -16.86 -7.59
CA MET A 1 -9.45 -16.23 -6.29
C MET A 1 -7.94 -16.05 -6.21
N GLY A 2 -7.44 -14.82 -6.11
CA GLY A 2 -5.99 -14.56 -6.10
C GLY A 2 -5.33 -15.10 -4.82
N LEU A 3 -4.04 -15.43 -4.88
CA LEU A 3 -3.28 -15.83 -3.69
C LEU A 3 -3.23 -14.68 -2.69
N ASN A 4 -3.38 -14.97 -1.40
CA ASN A 4 -3.23 -13.93 -0.37
C ASN A 4 -1.74 -13.60 -0.12
N TRP A 5 -1.47 -12.41 0.45
CA TRP A 5 -0.09 -11.94 0.68
C TRP A 5 0.73 -12.81 1.63
N ASN A 6 0.11 -13.48 2.60
CA ASN A 6 0.83 -14.35 3.53
C ASN A 6 1.33 -15.62 2.83
N GLU A 7 0.52 -16.16 1.92
CA GLU A 7 0.89 -17.29 1.08
C GLU A 7 2.01 -16.93 0.10
N ILE A 8 1.90 -15.77 -0.56
CA ILE A 8 2.96 -15.23 -1.45
C ILE A 8 4.28 -15.06 -0.68
N LYS A 9 4.25 -14.49 0.54
CA LYS A 9 5.44 -14.34 1.39
C LYS A 9 6.06 -15.69 1.76
N SER A 10 5.25 -16.69 2.09
CA SER A 10 5.72 -18.03 2.42
C SER A 10 6.41 -18.70 1.24
N ARG A 11 5.81 -18.61 0.05
CA ARG A 11 6.40 -19.11 -1.22
C ARG A 11 7.71 -18.40 -1.55
N ALA A 12 7.76 -17.08 -1.37
CA ALA A 12 8.98 -16.29 -1.59
C ALA A 12 10.12 -16.67 -0.63
N LEU A 13 9.82 -16.98 0.64
CA LEU A 13 10.80 -17.50 1.59
C LEU A 13 11.36 -18.86 1.15
N LEU A 14 10.51 -19.77 0.67
CA LEU A 14 10.93 -21.06 0.16
C LEU A 14 11.81 -20.87 -1.10
N PHE A 15 11.35 -20.07 -2.05
CA PHE A 15 12.10 -19.72 -3.27
C PHE A 15 13.51 -19.20 -2.94
N SER A 16 13.61 -18.27 -1.99
CA SER A 16 14.89 -17.68 -1.58
C SER A 16 15.87 -18.71 -1.01
N LYS A 17 15.36 -19.76 -0.35
CA LYS A 17 16.17 -20.86 0.18
C LYS A 17 16.57 -21.83 -0.93
N THR A 18 15.65 -22.19 -1.81
CA THR A 18 15.89 -23.09 -2.94
C THR A 18 16.99 -22.56 -3.87
N TRP A 19 16.96 -21.26 -4.16
CA TRP A 19 17.86 -20.61 -5.11
C TRP A 19 19.08 -19.92 -4.46
N ALA A 20 19.34 -20.18 -3.16
CA ALA A 20 20.37 -19.50 -2.38
C ALA A 20 21.79 -19.62 -2.97
N ASP A 21 22.09 -20.74 -3.63
CA ASP A 21 23.42 -21.09 -4.18
C ASP A 21 23.48 -21.01 -5.72
N ALA A 22 22.41 -20.56 -6.37
CA ALA A 22 22.37 -20.45 -7.83
C ALA A 22 23.37 -19.41 -8.34
N CYS A 23 23.97 -19.68 -9.50
CA CYS A 23 25.08 -18.87 -10.00
C CYS A 23 25.24 -18.80 -11.52
N ASN A 24 24.73 -19.78 -12.28
CA ASN A 24 25.00 -19.92 -13.71
C ASN A 24 23.74 -19.63 -14.56
N GLU A 25 23.78 -18.53 -15.32
CA GLU A 25 22.62 -18.08 -16.12
C GLU A 25 22.19 -19.10 -17.19
N ASP A 26 23.12 -19.72 -17.90
CA ASP A 26 22.85 -20.59 -19.06
C ASP A 26 21.99 -21.81 -18.70
N SER A 27 22.15 -22.32 -17.47
CA SER A 27 21.45 -23.52 -16.99
C SER A 27 20.34 -23.23 -15.99
N GLN A 28 20.42 -22.12 -15.25
CA GLN A 28 19.56 -21.89 -14.09
C GLN A 28 18.57 -20.73 -14.26
N ALA A 29 18.77 -19.79 -15.20
CA ALA A 29 17.92 -18.60 -15.30
C ALA A 29 16.46 -18.94 -15.65
N LYS A 30 16.22 -19.83 -16.63
CA LYS A 30 14.86 -20.23 -17.02
C LYS A 30 14.10 -20.95 -15.88
N PRO A 31 14.65 -22.00 -15.24
CA PRO A 31 14.01 -22.61 -14.07
C PRO A 31 13.78 -21.62 -12.92
N PHE A 32 14.74 -20.72 -12.65
CA PHE A 32 14.62 -19.69 -11.62
C PHE A 32 13.39 -18.81 -11.84
N TRP A 33 13.17 -18.31 -13.06
CA TRP A 33 12.03 -17.45 -13.35
C TRP A 33 10.69 -18.20 -13.39
N ILE A 34 10.70 -19.48 -13.78
CA ILE A 34 9.51 -20.34 -13.69
C ILE A 34 9.09 -20.48 -12.21
N ASP A 35 10.03 -20.87 -11.34
CA ASP A 35 9.77 -20.99 -9.91
C ASP A 35 9.38 -19.65 -9.28
N PHE A 36 9.97 -18.55 -9.75
CA PHE A 36 9.62 -17.20 -9.31
C PHE A 36 8.15 -16.88 -9.61
N PHE A 37 7.64 -17.24 -10.79
CA PHE A 37 6.24 -17.02 -11.14
C PHE A 37 5.27 -17.88 -10.34
N GLU A 38 5.69 -19.07 -9.91
CA GLU A 38 4.88 -19.92 -9.03
C GLU A 38 4.63 -19.29 -7.66
N ILE A 39 5.52 -18.38 -7.19
CA ILE A 39 5.28 -17.55 -6.00
C ILE A 39 3.94 -16.80 -6.11
N PHE A 40 3.62 -16.32 -7.31
CA PHE A 40 2.43 -15.51 -7.61
C PHE A 40 1.29 -16.34 -8.21
N GLY A 41 1.41 -17.67 -8.23
CA GLY A 41 0.36 -18.56 -8.73
C GLY A 41 0.29 -18.66 -10.25
N ILE A 42 1.30 -18.17 -10.96
CA ILE A 42 1.39 -18.26 -12.41
C ILE A 42 2.08 -19.58 -12.76
N THR A 43 1.31 -20.54 -13.25
CA THR A 43 1.81 -21.86 -13.70
C THR A 43 1.77 -22.02 -15.23
N ASN A 44 1.07 -21.11 -15.92
CA ASN A 44 0.96 -21.13 -17.38
C ASN A 44 2.21 -20.52 -18.03
N LYS A 45 3.08 -21.37 -18.57
CA LYS A 45 4.34 -20.97 -19.23
C LYS A 45 4.16 -20.13 -20.51
N ARG A 46 2.94 -19.84 -20.96
CA ARG A 46 2.65 -19.03 -22.16
C ARG A 46 2.52 -17.53 -21.91
N VAL A 47 2.53 -17.07 -20.65
CA VAL A 47 2.32 -15.65 -20.33
C VAL A 47 3.55 -14.77 -20.58
N ALA A 48 4.74 -15.37 -20.61
CA ALA A 48 6.00 -14.69 -20.86
C ALA A 48 6.80 -15.45 -21.93
N THR A 49 7.53 -14.70 -22.76
CA THR A 49 8.43 -15.27 -23.78
C THR A 49 9.86 -15.17 -23.28
N PHE A 50 10.59 -16.29 -23.32
CA PHE A 50 12.02 -16.32 -22.98
C PHE A 50 12.87 -16.09 -24.23
N GLU A 51 14.05 -15.49 -24.05
CA GLU A 51 15.05 -15.27 -25.11
C GLU A 51 14.47 -14.54 -26.34
N LEU A 52 13.66 -13.50 -26.11
CA LEU A 52 13.01 -12.76 -27.18
C LEU A 52 14.04 -11.90 -27.93
N ASN A 53 14.10 -12.05 -29.26
CA ASN A 53 14.90 -11.17 -30.10
C ASN A 53 14.19 -9.81 -30.26
N VAL A 54 14.87 -8.75 -29.88
CA VAL A 54 14.37 -7.38 -29.93
C VAL A 54 15.44 -6.45 -30.53
N LYS A 55 14.98 -5.42 -31.24
CA LYS A 55 15.89 -4.38 -31.74
C LYS A 55 16.23 -3.42 -30.60
N LYS A 56 17.53 -3.10 -30.43
CA LYS A 56 18.02 -2.07 -29.51
C LYS A 56 17.94 -0.68 -30.16
N LEU A 57 18.01 0.36 -29.33
CA LEU A 57 18.27 1.72 -29.79
C LEU A 57 19.55 1.73 -30.65
N GLY A 58 19.49 2.27 -31.86
CA GLY A 58 20.60 2.24 -32.83
C GLY A 58 20.59 1.08 -33.84
N GLY A 59 19.59 0.19 -33.80
CA GLY A 59 19.32 -0.79 -34.86
C GLY A 59 20.02 -2.14 -34.72
N ALA A 60 20.89 -2.32 -33.72
CA ALA A 60 21.49 -3.60 -33.39
C ALA A 60 20.44 -4.59 -32.84
N GLN A 61 20.61 -5.89 -33.10
CA GLN A 61 19.78 -6.94 -32.49
C GLN A 61 20.28 -7.26 -31.08
N GLY A 62 19.36 -7.53 -30.17
CA GLY A 62 19.62 -8.00 -28.81
C GLY A 62 18.61 -9.05 -28.38
N PHE A 63 18.90 -9.72 -27.27
CA PHE A 63 18.02 -10.69 -26.66
C PHE A 63 17.61 -10.20 -25.27
N VAL A 64 16.33 -10.35 -24.96
CA VAL A 64 15.78 -10.16 -23.62
C VAL A 64 15.56 -11.55 -23.02
N ASP A 65 16.03 -11.77 -21.80
CA ASP A 65 15.93 -13.08 -21.15
C ASP A 65 14.47 -13.49 -20.92
N LEU A 66 13.64 -12.53 -20.51
CA LEU A 66 12.21 -12.74 -20.37
C LEU A 66 11.40 -11.46 -20.63
N PHE A 67 10.35 -11.60 -21.43
CA PHE A 67 9.42 -10.52 -21.72
C PHE A 67 7.96 -10.96 -21.60
N TRP A 68 7.20 -10.20 -20.81
CA TRP A 68 5.74 -10.25 -20.72
C TRP A 68 5.19 -8.87 -21.14
N PRO A 69 4.60 -8.77 -22.35
CA PRO A 69 4.07 -7.51 -22.88
C PRO A 69 3.12 -6.80 -21.90
N GLY A 70 3.34 -5.50 -21.68
CA GLY A 70 2.50 -4.67 -20.80
C GLY A 70 2.71 -4.90 -19.29
N VAL A 71 3.60 -5.82 -18.91
CA VAL A 71 3.69 -6.35 -17.53
C VAL A 71 5.13 -6.29 -17.03
N LEU A 72 6.03 -7.06 -17.63
CA LEU A 72 7.36 -7.33 -17.07
C LEU A 72 8.41 -7.50 -18.18
N LEU A 73 9.56 -6.87 -18.01
CA LEU A 73 10.78 -7.16 -18.76
C LEU A 73 11.89 -7.54 -17.79
N VAL A 74 12.64 -8.58 -18.13
CA VAL A 74 13.71 -9.12 -17.30
C VAL A 74 14.99 -9.23 -18.10
N GLU A 75 16.08 -8.78 -17.49
CA GLU A 75 17.45 -9.10 -17.88
C GLU A 75 18.11 -9.85 -16.72
N HIS A 76 18.78 -10.96 -17.03
CA HIS A 76 19.42 -11.82 -16.05
C HIS A 76 20.93 -11.88 -16.31
N LYS A 77 21.70 -12.09 -15.24
CA LYS A 77 23.14 -12.27 -15.29
C LYS A 77 23.60 -13.43 -14.43
N SER A 78 24.74 -14.02 -14.77
CA SER A 78 25.46 -14.90 -13.84
C SER A 78 25.79 -14.18 -12.53
N ARG A 79 25.84 -14.92 -11.42
CA ARG A 79 25.98 -14.32 -10.08
C ARG A 79 27.25 -13.51 -9.89
N GLY A 80 27.09 -12.33 -9.28
CA GLY A 80 28.19 -11.42 -8.98
C GLY A 80 28.59 -10.53 -10.16
N LYS A 81 27.95 -10.66 -11.33
CA LYS A 81 28.13 -9.73 -12.44
C LYS A 81 27.48 -8.38 -12.13
N SER A 82 27.91 -7.34 -12.86
CA SER A 82 27.33 -6.00 -12.73
C SER A 82 25.89 -6.00 -13.22
N LEU A 83 25.00 -5.36 -12.45
CA LEU A 83 23.62 -5.10 -12.86
C LEU A 83 23.46 -3.76 -13.58
N ASP A 84 24.46 -2.88 -13.53
CA ASP A 84 24.37 -1.55 -14.13
C ASP A 84 24.25 -1.64 -15.66
N ASP A 85 25.14 -2.40 -16.30
CA ASP A 85 25.10 -2.64 -17.76
C ASP A 85 23.79 -3.32 -18.21
N ALA A 86 23.24 -4.17 -17.34
CA ALA A 86 22.00 -4.90 -17.59
C ALA A 86 20.76 -3.99 -17.51
N VAL A 87 20.78 -2.97 -16.64
CA VAL A 87 19.73 -1.93 -16.61
C VAL A 87 19.75 -1.12 -17.89
N ASP A 88 20.93 -0.65 -18.32
CA ASP A 88 21.06 0.14 -19.55
C ASP A 88 20.60 -0.67 -20.77
N GLN A 89 20.93 -1.96 -20.80
CA GLN A 89 20.42 -2.88 -21.81
C GLN A 89 18.89 -3.00 -21.76
N ALA A 90 18.30 -3.21 -20.59
CA ALA A 90 16.86 -3.34 -20.42
C ALA A 90 16.10 -2.08 -20.86
N ILE A 91 16.59 -0.89 -20.49
CA ILE A 91 16.03 0.41 -20.92
C ILE A 91 16.15 0.60 -22.43
N GLY A 92 17.29 0.21 -23.01
CA GLY A 92 17.53 0.29 -24.45
C GLY A 92 16.51 -0.45 -25.33
N TYR A 93 15.82 -1.45 -24.77
CA TYR A 93 14.74 -2.17 -25.45
C TYR A 93 13.39 -1.44 -25.44
N LEU A 94 13.11 -0.64 -24.40
CA LEU A 94 11.82 0.03 -24.21
C LEU A 94 11.47 0.97 -25.37
N HIS A 95 12.48 1.64 -25.94
CA HIS A 95 12.32 2.61 -27.02
C HIS A 95 11.69 2.05 -28.30
N ASN A 96 11.83 0.74 -28.55
CA ASN A 96 11.34 0.09 -29.76
C ASN A 96 10.06 -0.72 -29.53
N LEU A 97 9.53 -0.72 -28.30
CA LEU A 97 8.26 -1.38 -27.99
C LEU A 97 7.09 -0.43 -28.25
N PRO A 98 5.96 -0.93 -28.80
CA PRO A 98 4.75 -0.12 -28.89
C PRO A 98 4.22 0.17 -27.49
N GLU A 99 3.54 1.30 -27.32
CA GLU A 99 3.10 1.80 -26.01
C GLU A 99 2.29 0.77 -25.21
N ARG A 100 1.42 0.00 -25.89
CA ARG A 100 0.62 -1.08 -25.29
C ARG A 100 1.44 -2.26 -24.72
N ASP A 101 2.66 -2.45 -25.21
CA ASP A 101 3.54 -3.55 -24.80
C ASP A 101 4.62 -3.08 -23.81
N LEU A 102 4.70 -1.78 -23.52
CA LEU A 102 5.63 -1.24 -22.53
C LEU A 102 5.40 -1.91 -21.17
N PRO A 103 6.42 -2.53 -20.56
CA PRO A 103 6.27 -3.21 -19.29
C PRO A 103 6.04 -2.20 -18.16
N GLN A 104 5.36 -2.64 -17.11
CA GLN A 104 5.20 -1.85 -15.87
C GLN A 104 6.38 -2.09 -14.90
N LEU A 105 7.06 -3.23 -15.03
CA LEU A 105 8.27 -3.55 -14.28
C LEU A 105 9.42 -3.92 -15.21
N VAL A 106 10.59 -3.35 -14.93
CA VAL A 106 11.87 -3.84 -15.44
C VAL A 106 12.64 -4.44 -14.28
N VAL A 107 13.09 -5.68 -14.43
CA VAL A 107 13.80 -6.40 -13.37
C VAL A 107 15.14 -6.87 -13.90
N VAL A 108 16.18 -6.52 -13.17
CA VAL A 108 17.54 -7.00 -13.42
C VAL A 108 17.95 -7.88 -12.24
N CYS A 109 18.46 -9.08 -12.52
CA CYS A 109 18.78 -10.05 -11.46
C CYS A 109 20.05 -10.86 -11.77
N ASP A 110 20.88 -11.10 -10.75
CA ASP A 110 22.08 -11.97 -10.84
C ASP A 110 21.99 -13.22 -9.95
N PHE A 111 20.78 -13.76 -9.74
CA PHE A 111 20.42 -14.74 -8.70
C PHE A 111 20.49 -14.22 -7.26
N ALA A 112 21.51 -13.42 -6.91
CA ALA A 112 21.75 -12.97 -5.55
C ALA A 112 21.07 -11.63 -5.24
N ARG A 113 20.96 -10.74 -6.22
CA ARG A 113 20.44 -9.39 -6.09
C ARG A 113 19.39 -9.15 -7.16
N PHE A 114 18.33 -8.47 -6.75
CA PHE A 114 17.30 -7.94 -7.63
C PHE A 114 17.42 -6.43 -7.66
N ARG A 115 17.34 -5.85 -8.85
CA ARG A 115 17.07 -4.44 -9.06
C ARG A 115 15.77 -4.32 -9.84
N VAL A 116 14.77 -3.71 -9.24
CA VAL A 116 13.42 -3.60 -9.78
C VAL A 116 13.14 -2.14 -10.05
N GLN A 117 12.81 -1.82 -11.29
CA GLN A 117 12.34 -0.50 -11.70
C GLN A 117 10.86 -0.56 -12.00
N ARG A 118 10.10 0.33 -11.36
CA ARG A 118 8.70 0.58 -11.73
C ARG A 118 8.63 1.65 -12.80
N LEU A 119 7.89 1.35 -13.86
CA LEU A 119 7.68 2.28 -14.97
C LEU A 119 6.25 2.84 -14.91
N ALA A 120 6.14 4.17 -14.99
CA ALA A 120 4.89 4.89 -15.19
C ALA A 120 4.95 5.56 -16.58
N SER A 121 4.04 5.21 -17.48
CA SER A 121 4.04 5.70 -18.88
C SER A 121 5.41 5.58 -19.59
N GLY A 122 6.12 4.46 -19.35
CA GLY A 122 7.43 4.19 -19.94
C GLY A 122 8.61 4.95 -19.32
N LYS A 123 8.41 5.70 -18.23
CA LYS A 123 9.49 6.38 -17.49
C LYS A 123 9.74 5.72 -16.14
N THR A 124 11.01 5.59 -15.76
CA THR A 124 11.41 5.08 -14.45
C THR A 124 10.91 6.01 -13.35
N HIS A 125 10.06 5.47 -12.47
CA HIS A 125 9.50 6.18 -11.33
C HIS A 125 10.25 5.86 -10.04
N GLU A 126 10.50 4.59 -9.79
CA GLU A 126 11.14 4.09 -8.57
C GLU A 126 12.11 2.94 -8.92
N THR A 127 13.29 2.93 -8.30
CA THR A 127 14.23 1.80 -8.37
C THR A 127 14.46 1.25 -6.96
N VAL A 128 14.24 -0.05 -6.79
CA VAL A 128 14.47 -0.76 -5.52
C VAL A 128 15.47 -1.88 -5.75
N GLU A 129 16.51 -1.93 -4.93
CA GLU A 129 17.52 -3.00 -4.95
C GLU A 129 17.51 -3.79 -3.65
N PHE A 130 17.56 -5.12 -3.74
CA PHE A 130 17.57 -6.00 -2.57
C PHE A 130 18.21 -7.36 -2.87
N GLU A 131 18.72 -8.03 -1.83
CA GLU A 131 19.22 -9.39 -1.92
C GLU A 131 18.08 -10.43 -1.95
N LEU A 132 18.28 -11.57 -2.64
CA LEU A 132 17.34 -12.69 -2.74
C LEU A 132 16.77 -13.09 -1.37
N LYS A 133 17.60 -13.17 -0.33
CA LYS A 133 17.15 -13.52 1.04
C LYS A 133 16.07 -12.58 1.60
N HIS A 134 15.92 -11.38 1.05
CA HIS A 134 14.94 -10.39 1.42
C HIS A 134 13.73 -10.31 0.48
N LEU A 135 13.65 -11.15 -0.56
CA LEU A 135 12.54 -11.16 -1.52
C LEU A 135 11.16 -11.16 -0.85
N HIS A 136 10.99 -11.94 0.22
CA HIS A 136 9.75 -12.00 1.02
C HIS A 136 9.29 -10.65 1.58
N LYS A 137 10.20 -9.69 1.81
CA LYS A 137 9.88 -8.31 2.24
C LYS A 137 9.43 -7.43 1.09
N HIS A 138 9.80 -7.79 -0.15
CA HIS A 138 9.62 -6.98 -1.36
C HIS A 138 8.59 -7.58 -2.35
N VAL A 139 7.92 -8.68 -2.01
CA VAL A 139 6.92 -9.34 -2.88
C VAL A 139 5.82 -8.41 -3.39
N LYS A 140 5.51 -7.32 -2.67
CA LYS A 140 4.54 -6.31 -3.08
C LYS A 140 4.95 -5.53 -4.34
N LEU A 141 6.25 -5.42 -4.64
CA LEU A 141 6.73 -4.81 -5.88
C LEU A 141 6.19 -5.54 -7.11
N PHE A 142 5.96 -6.84 -6.99
CA PHE A 142 5.51 -7.72 -8.06
C PHE A 142 4.00 -8.01 -8.01
N GLY A 143 3.21 -7.20 -7.28
CA GLY A 143 1.78 -7.46 -7.09
C GLY A 143 0.99 -7.64 -8.38
N LEU A 144 1.38 -6.95 -9.46
CA LEU A 144 0.78 -7.11 -10.79
C LEU A 144 0.85 -8.54 -11.33
N LEU A 145 1.87 -9.32 -10.96
CA LEU A 145 1.99 -10.72 -11.38
C LEU A 145 0.90 -11.60 -10.72
N ALA A 146 0.48 -11.27 -9.50
CA ALA A 146 -0.63 -11.95 -8.83
C ALA A 146 -2.01 -11.38 -9.23
N GLY A 147 -2.08 -10.49 -10.21
CA GLY A 147 -3.32 -9.85 -10.66
C GLY A 147 -3.80 -8.70 -9.77
N TYR A 148 -2.97 -8.24 -8.81
CA TYR A 148 -3.24 -6.98 -8.12
C TYR A 148 -3.00 -5.83 -9.11
N LYS A 149 -3.98 -4.97 -9.33
CA LYS A 149 -3.75 -3.76 -10.12
C LYS A 149 -2.65 -2.95 -9.43
N VAL A 150 -1.58 -2.67 -10.17
CA VAL A 150 -0.66 -1.60 -9.82
C VAL A 150 -1.44 -0.32 -9.99
N GLN A 151 -2.07 0.15 -8.93
CA GLN A 151 -2.36 1.56 -8.84
C GLN A 151 -1.00 2.24 -8.69
N ASP A 152 -0.58 3.00 -9.68
CA ASP A 152 0.40 4.06 -9.48
C ASP A 152 -0.28 5.06 -8.53
N ILE A 153 -0.18 4.82 -7.23
CA ILE A 153 -0.80 5.71 -6.25
C ILE A 153 0.08 6.94 -6.07
N GLN A 154 0.07 7.82 -7.05
CA GLN A 154 0.71 9.12 -6.98
C GLN A 154 -0.01 9.95 -5.90
N ALA A 155 0.73 10.56 -5.00
CA ALA A 155 0.16 11.47 -3.99
C ALA A 155 -0.61 12.65 -4.62
N GLU A 156 -0.35 12.96 -5.90
CA GLU A 156 -1.05 13.96 -6.71
C GLU A 156 -2.37 13.48 -7.34
N ASP A 157 -2.77 12.22 -7.12
CA ASP A 157 -4.09 11.75 -7.54
C ASP A 157 -5.18 12.69 -6.98
N PRO A 158 -6.13 13.15 -7.80
CA PRO A 158 -7.25 13.98 -7.34
C PRO A 158 -7.99 13.42 -6.11
N VAL A 159 -8.06 12.09 -5.96
CA VAL A 159 -8.67 11.44 -4.78
C VAL A 159 -7.83 11.68 -3.54
N ASN A 160 -6.50 11.54 -3.65
CA ASN A 160 -5.56 11.83 -2.58
C ASN A 160 -5.67 13.30 -2.16
N ILE A 161 -5.56 14.25 -3.10
CA ILE A 161 -5.66 15.68 -2.79
C ILE A 161 -6.95 15.99 -2.02
N LYS A 162 -8.09 15.46 -2.47
CA LYS A 162 -9.38 15.65 -1.78
C LYS A 162 -9.39 15.06 -0.37
N ALA A 163 -8.79 13.89 -0.16
CA ALA A 163 -8.69 13.27 1.16
C ALA A 163 -7.87 14.13 2.13
N ALA A 164 -6.71 14.63 1.68
CA ALA A 164 -5.88 15.52 2.47
C ALA A 164 -6.61 16.83 2.81
N GLU A 165 -7.31 17.44 1.84
CA GLU A 165 -8.11 18.64 2.08
C GLU A 165 -9.24 18.42 3.09
N ARG A 166 -9.96 17.28 3.01
CA ARG A 166 -11.07 16.96 3.92
C ARG A 166 -10.56 16.81 5.36
N MET A 167 -9.48 16.07 5.55
CA MET A 167 -8.87 15.87 6.87
C MET A 167 -8.23 17.16 7.40
N GLY A 168 -7.59 17.96 6.55
CA GLY A 168 -7.04 19.26 6.91
C GLY A 168 -8.13 20.25 7.38
N ARG A 169 -9.30 20.28 6.72
CA ARG A 169 -10.42 21.10 7.18
C ARG A 169 -10.94 20.68 8.55
N LEU A 170 -11.03 19.37 8.81
CA LEU A 170 -11.45 18.87 10.12
C LEU A 170 -10.42 19.22 11.21
N HIS A 171 -9.13 19.08 10.91
CA HIS A 171 -8.03 19.52 11.77
C HIS A 171 -8.18 20.99 12.15
N ASP A 172 -8.29 21.87 11.16
CA ASP A 172 -8.32 23.31 11.38
C ASP A 172 -9.55 23.75 12.18
N ALA A 173 -10.69 23.11 11.93
CA ALA A 173 -11.92 23.38 12.67
C ALA A 173 -11.79 22.98 14.16
N LEU A 174 -11.26 21.79 14.45
CA LEU A 174 -10.99 21.34 15.82
C LEU A 174 -9.94 22.23 16.51
N LYS A 175 -8.89 22.63 15.79
CA LYS A 175 -7.87 23.56 16.30
C LYS A 175 -8.47 24.91 16.65
N ALA A 176 -9.35 25.44 15.81
CA ALA A 176 -10.06 26.70 16.02
C ALA A 176 -11.03 26.66 17.21
N SER A 177 -11.60 25.50 17.55
CA SER A 177 -12.41 25.34 18.79
C SER A 177 -11.56 25.17 20.06
N GLY A 178 -10.23 25.18 19.94
CA GLY A 178 -9.31 25.00 21.07
C GLY A 178 -8.92 23.54 21.31
N TYR A 179 -9.28 22.61 20.42
CA TYR A 179 -8.78 21.24 20.44
C TYR A 179 -7.44 21.16 19.68
N ASN A 180 -6.31 21.13 20.40
CA ASN A 180 -4.97 21.32 19.85
C ASN A 180 -3.92 20.42 20.52
N GLY A 181 -2.70 20.46 19.98
CA GLY A 181 -1.54 19.73 20.47
C GLY A 181 -1.66 18.23 20.21
N HIS A 182 -0.91 17.44 20.99
CA HIS A 182 -0.85 15.97 20.85
C HIS A 182 -2.23 15.30 20.76
N ALA A 183 -3.19 15.75 21.57
CA ALA A 183 -4.54 15.16 21.57
C ALA A 183 -5.26 15.34 20.21
N LEU A 184 -5.09 16.49 19.54
CA LEU A 184 -5.63 16.72 18.20
C LEU A 184 -5.02 15.76 17.19
N GLU A 185 -3.71 15.60 17.21
CA GLU A 185 -3.01 14.73 16.26
C GLU A 185 -3.44 13.27 16.43
N VAL A 186 -3.47 12.77 17.67
CA VAL A 186 -3.93 11.39 17.95
C VAL A 186 -5.39 11.21 17.55
N LEU A 187 -6.26 12.19 17.81
CA LEU A 187 -7.66 12.12 17.38
C LEU A 187 -7.78 12.00 15.85
N LEU A 188 -7.02 12.79 15.09
CA LEU A 188 -7.06 12.71 13.62
C LEU A 188 -6.50 11.39 13.09
N VAL A 189 -5.43 10.87 13.68
CA VAL A 189 -4.90 9.54 13.31
C VAL A 189 -5.95 8.45 13.57
N ARG A 190 -6.68 8.52 14.69
CA ARG A 190 -7.76 7.58 15.02
C ARG A 190 -8.93 7.68 14.04
N LEU A 191 -9.36 8.89 13.70
CA LEU A 191 -10.41 9.10 12.72
C LEU A 191 -9.99 8.59 11.33
N LEU A 192 -8.76 8.87 10.93
CA LEU A 192 -8.18 8.37 9.69
C LEU A 192 -8.15 6.84 9.64
N PHE A 193 -7.79 6.20 10.74
CA PHE A 193 -7.88 4.75 10.86
C PHE A 193 -9.31 4.26 10.69
N CYS A 194 -10.29 4.88 11.36
CA CYS A 194 -11.69 4.50 11.24
C CYS A 194 -12.21 4.63 9.80
N LEU A 195 -11.85 5.69 9.09
CA LEU A 195 -12.19 5.90 7.68
C LEU A 195 -11.62 4.77 6.80
N PHE A 196 -10.36 4.42 6.98
CA PHE A 196 -9.74 3.32 6.23
C PHE A 196 -10.34 1.95 6.59
N ALA A 197 -10.64 1.73 7.87
CA ALA A 197 -11.19 0.48 8.36
C ALA A 197 -12.59 0.18 7.79
N ASP A 198 -13.37 1.24 7.54
CA ASP A 198 -14.71 1.16 6.97
C ASP A 198 -14.72 0.63 5.52
N ASP A 199 -13.71 1.02 4.73
CA ASP A 199 -13.63 0.69 3.30
C ASP A 199 -12.76 -0.54 3.00
N THR A 200 -11.99 -1.02 3.98
CA THR A 200 -11.07 -2.17 3.79
C THR A 200 -11.55 -3.47 4.41
N GLY A 201 -12.78 -3.50 4.94
CA GLY A 201 -13.38 -4.69 5.57
C GLY A 201 -12.81 -5.01 6.95
N ILE A 202 -12.20 -4.03 7.63
CA ILE A 202 -11.85 -4.16 9.05
C ILE A 202 -13.11 -3.96 9.90
N PHE A 203 -13.93 -2.98 9.55
CA PHE A 203 -15.25 -2.80 10.13
C PHE A 203 -16.30 -3.52 9.29
N GLU A 204 -17.18 -4.25 9.96
CA GLU A 204 -18.30 -4.94 9.36
C GLU A 204 -19.60 -4.55 10.08
N PRO A 205 -20.70 -4.27 9.35
CA PRO A 205 -20.79 -4.21 7.88
C PRO A 205 -19.98 -3.04 7.28
N THR A 206 -19.73 -3.08 5.96
CA THR A 206 -19.09 -1.95 5.25
C THR A 206 -19.87 -0.66 5.54
N GLN A 207 -19.14 0.45 5.75
CA GLN A 207 -19.70 1.75 6.16
C GLN A 207 -20.20 1.84 7.62
N ALA A 208 -19.91 0.85 8.49
CA ALA A 208 -20.31 0.87 9.89
C ALA A 208 -19.89 2.15 10.64
N PHE A 209 -18.69 2.70 10.39
CA PHE A 209 -18.26 3.94 11.03
C PHE A 209 -19.04 5.15 10.50
N GLN A 210 -19.22 5.25 9.18
CA GLN A 210 -20.06 6.29 8.59
C GLN A 210 -21.49 6.24 9.16
N ASP A 211 -22.08 5.05 9.24
CA ASP A 211 -23.44 4.84 9.71
C ASP A 211 -23.55 5.13 11.21
N PHE A 212 -22.53 4.77 11.99
CA PHE A 212 -22.43 5.17 13.40
C PHE A 212 -22.46 6.71 13.55
N VAL A 213 -21.66 7.44 12.77
CA VAL A 213 -21.67 8.92 12.81
C VAL A 213 -23.01 9.45 12.31
N ARG A 214 -23.59 8.88 11.25
CA ARG A 214 -24.81 9.37 10.62
C ARG A 214 -26.06 9.14 11.47
N GLU A 215 -26.21 7.94 12.03
CA GLU A 215 -27.44 7.45 12.64
C GLU A 215 -27.41 7.47 14.17
N HIS A 216 -26.21 7.41 14.78
CA HIS A 216 -26.06 7.31 16.23
C HIS A 216 -25.49 8.57 16.90
N THR A 217 -25.41 9.68 16.15
CA THR A 217 -25.06 11.03 16.66
C THR A 217 -26.06 12.08 16.17
N ARG A 218 -26.20 13.17 16.92
CA ARG A 218 -27.11 14.29 16.63
C ARG A 218 -26.60 15.15 15.48
N GLU A 219 -27.53 15.67 14.68
CA GLU A 219 -27.20 16.54 13.54
C GLU A 219 -26.49 17.85 13.93
N ASP A 220 -26.71 18.33 15.15
CA ASP A 220 -26.04 19.51 15.69
C ASP A 220 -24.58 19.27 16.14
N GLY A 221 -24.11 18.02 16.12
CA GLY A 221 -22.76 17.61 16.49
C GLY A 221 -22.49 17.52 17.99
N SER A 222 -23.46 17.89 18.83
CA SER A 222 -23.25 18.08 20.28
C SER A 222 -22.83 16.82 21.04
N ASP A 223 -23.17 15.63 20.54
CA ASP A 223 -22.83 14.34 21.15
C ASP A 223 -21.75 13.55 20.41
N LEU A 224 -21.23 14.06 19.28
CA LEU A 224 -20.28 13.34 18.43
C LEU A 224 -18.97 13.03 19.18
N GLY A 225 -18.42 13.99 19.93
CA GLY A 225 -17.21 13.80 20.74
C GLY A 225 -17.33 12.66 21.74
N PRO A 226 -18.32 12.70 22.66
CA PRO A 226 -18.58 11.61 23.60
C PRO A 226 -18.81 10.25 22.92
N ARG A 227 -19.52 10.23 21.78
CA ARG A 227 -19.78 9.00 21.02
C ARG A 227 -18.52 8.41 20.41
N LEU A 228 -17.64 9.25 19.85
CA LEU A 228 -16.32 8.83 19.36
C LEU A 228 -15.43 8.31 20.48
N ALA A 229 -15.45 8.95 21.65
CA ALA A 229 -14.69 8.47 22.81
C ALA A 229 -15.14 7.08 23.26
N GLN A 230 -16.46 6.81 23.28
CA GLN A 230 -17.00 5.47 23.55
C GLN A 230 -16.56 4.46 22.49
N LEU A 231 -16.63 4.83 21.21
CA LEU A 231 -16.16 3.97 20.12
C LEU A 231 -14.69 3.62 20.28
N PHE A 232 -13.82 4.59 20.54
CA PHE A 232 -12.38 4.34 20.71
C PHE A 232 -12.08 3.43 21.90
N GLN A 233 -12.84 3.56 22.99
CA GLN A 233 -12.73 2.62 24.10
C GLN A 233 -13.14 1.20 23.70
N VAL A 234 -14.20 1.04 22.90
CA VAL A 234 -14.63 -0.27 22.38
C VAL A 234 -13.57 -0.88 21.46
N LEU A 235 -12.95 -0.07 20.60
CA LEU A 235 -11.84 -0.49 19.74
C LEU A 235 -10.62 -0.94 20.56
N ASP A 236 -10.39 -0.39 21.75
CA ASP A 236 -9.30 -0.79 22.67
C ASP A 236 -9.71 -1.88 23.68
N THR A 237 -10.98 -2.32 23.70
CA THR A 237 -11.47 -3.31 24.66
C THR A 237 -11.69 -4.67 24.01
N PRO A 238 -10.97 -5.74 24.42
CA PRO A 238 -11.22 -7.09 23.95
C PRO A 238 -12.69 -7.49 24.12
N GLU A 239 -13.27 -8.18 23.13
CA GLU A 239 -14.70 -8.50 23.09
C GLU A 239 -15.20 -9.18 24.38
N ALA A 240 -14.42 -10.11 24.93
CA ALA A 240 -14.76 -10.83 26.17
C ALA A 240 -14.77 -9.95 27.43
N GLN A 241 -14.21 -8.74 27.37
CA GLN A 241 -14.14 -7.79 28.49
C GLN A 241 -15.18 -6.66 28.33
N ARG A 242 -15.92 -6.63 27.23
CA ARG A 242 -16.96 -5.61 26.99
C ARG A 242 -18.17 -5.85 27.90
N SER A 243 -18.85 -4.77 28.25
CA SER A 243 -20.10 -4.84 29.00
C SER A 243 -21.17 -5.60 28.21
N ALA A 244 -21.89 -6.52 28.87
CA ALA A 244 -23.07 -7.18 28.29
C ALA A 244 -24.25 -6.22 28.04
N LYS A 245 -24.14 -4.95 28.48
CA LYS A 245 -25.11 -3.88 28.24
C LYS A 245 -24.59 -2.82 27.26
N LEU A 246 -23.46 -3.09 26.59
CA LEU A 246 -22.95 -2.20 25.54
C LEU A 246 -24.01 -2.02 24.44
N ASP A 247 -24.10 -0.79 23.92
CA ASP A 247 -24.97 -0.46 22.80
C ASP A 247 -24.69 -1.36 21.60
N ALA A 248 -25.74 -1.88 20.97
CA ALA A 248 -25.61 -2.85 19.89
C ALA A 248 -24.85 -2.29 18.68
N ALA A 249 -24.98 -1.00 18.38
CA ALA A 249 -24.26 -0.35 17.28
C ALA A 249 -22.78 -0.18 17.58
N LEU A 250 -22.39 -0.06 18.86
CA LEU A 250 -20.98 -0.07 19.25
C LEU A 250 -20.41 -1.50 19.30
N ALA A 251 -21.24 -2.48 19.68
CA ALA A 251 -20.79 -3.86 19.85
C ALA A 251 -20.33 -4.54 18.54
N THR A 252 -20.73 -4.01 17.37
CA THR A 252 -20.31 -4.50 16.05
C THR A 252 -18.83 -4.23 15.75
N PHE A 253 -18.25 -3.18 16.34
CA PHE A 253 -16.87 -2.82 16.05
C PHE A 253 -15.89 -3.82 16.67
N PRO A 254 -14.88 -4.29 15.93
CA PRO A 254 -13.92 -5.28 16.42
C PRO A 254 -12.99 -4.69 17.48
N TYR A 255 -12.28 -5.56 18.20
CA TYR A 255 -11.13 -5.14 18.99
C TYR A 255 -9.93 -4.89 18.07
N ILE A 256 -9.37 -3.69 18.13
CA ILE A 256 -8.20 -3.26 17.36
C ILE A 256 -7.00 -3.19 18.31
N ASN A 257 -6.24 -4.29 18.36
CA ASN A 257 -5.01 -4.36 19.14
C ASN A 257 -3.95 -3.40 18.56
N GLY A 258 -3.43 -2.52 19.40
CA GLY A 258 -2.36 -1.59 19.05
C GLY A 258 -2.39 -0.36 19.93
N LYS A 259 -1.22 0.24 20.18
CA LYS A 259 -1.10 1.44 21.05
C LYS A 259 -1.92 2.65 20.58
N LEU A 260 -2.52 2.59 19.38
CA LEU A 260 -3.26 3.69 18.77
C LEU A 260 -4.46 4.13 19.60
N PHE A 261 -5.24 3.20 20.16
CA PHE A 261 -6.45 3.52 20.94
C PHE A 261 -6.24 3.49 22.46
N ALA A 262 -5.08 3.02 22.92
CA ALA A 262 -4.77 2.85 24.34
C ALA A 262 -4.65 4.16 25.14
N GLU A 263 -4.27 5.27 24.49
CA GLU A 263 -4.14 6.57 25.16
C GLU A 263 -5.53 7.22 25.40
N PRO A 264 -5.89 7.56 26.65
CA PRO A 264 -7.08 8.37 26.90
C PRO A 264 -6.88 9.80 26.39
N LEU A 265 -7.84 10.30 25.59
CA LEU A 265 -7.83 11.68 25.10
C LEU A 265 -8.86 12.52 25.82
N ARG A 266 -8.60 13.83 25.94
CA ARG A 266 -9.62 14.79 26.37
C ARG A 266 -10.76 14.82 25.35
N MET A 267 -11.97 15.11 25.83
CA MET A 267 -13.17 15.24 24.99
C MET A 267 -12.97 16.33 23.93
N ALA A 268 -13.28 16.03 22.67
CA ALA A 268 -13.38 17.03 21.62
C ALA A 268 -14.84 17.45 21.47
N ASP A 269 -15.11 18.75 21.45
CA ASP A 269 -16.45 19.28 21.20
C ASP A 269 -16.60 19.53 19.69
N PHE A 270 -17.71 19.07 19.13
CA PHE A 270 -18.06 19.22 17.72
C PHE A 270 -19.31 20.08 17.58
N ASP A 271 -19.38 20.81 16.46
CA ASP A 271 -20.61 21.44 16.00
C ASP A 271 -21.14 20.72 14.74
N SER A 272 -22.26 21.22 14.22
CA SER A 272 -22.90 20.68 13.02
C SER A 272 -21.97 20.71 11.79
N ALA A 273 -21.15 21.75 11.65
CA ALA A 273 -20.24 21.89 10.52
C ALA A 273 -19.09 20.88 10.59
N MET A 274 -18.51 20.64 11.77
CA MET A 274 -17.47 19.64 11.99
C MET A 274 -18.01 18.23 11.81
N ARG A 275 -19.22 17.93 12.31
CA ARG A 275 -19.90 16.65 12.04
C ARG A 275 -20.08 16.42 10.53
N GLN A 276 -20.55 17.45 9.82
CA GLN A 276 -20.72 17.35 8.37
C GLN A 276 -19.38 17.18 7.64
N ALA A 277 -18.31 17.82 8.10
CA ALA A 277 -16.97 17.64 7.55
C ALA A 277 -16.47 16.19 7.73
N LEU A 278 -16.72 15.57 8.88
CA LEU A 278 -16.40 14.16 9.12
C LEU A 278 -17.21 13.23 8.21
N LEU A 279 -18.53 13.43 8.10
CA LEU A 279 -19.38 12.65 7.18
C LEU A 279 -18.95 12.81 5.71
N GLN A 280 -18.50 14.00 5.31
CA GLN A 280 -17.93 14.24 3.98
C GLN A 280 -16.60 13.49 3.78
N ALA A 281 -15.79 13.32 4.83
CA ALA A 281 -14.60 12.47 4.77
C ALA A 281 -14.98 10.99 4.65
N CYS A 282 -15.99 10.51 5.39
CA CYS A 282 -16.52 9.15 5.26
C CYS A 282 -17.03 8.82 3.85
N SER A 283 -17.52 9.81 3.10
CA SER A 283 -18.06 9.56 1.75
C SER A 283 -17.01 9.31 0.66
N LEU A 284 -15.72 9.42 0.97
CA LEU A 284 -14.64 9.04 0.06
C LEU A 284 -14.38 7.53 0.16
N ASP A 285 -13.89 6.92 -0.92
CA ASP A 285 -13.40 5.55 -0.89
C ASP A 285 -11.93 5.54 -0.45
N TRP A 286 -11.71 5.23 0.83
CA TRP A 286 -10.38 5.17 1.45
C TRP A 286 -9.58 3.94 1.07
N SER A 287 -10.16 2.97 0.39
CA SER A 287 -9.42 1.83 -0.16
C SER A 287 -8.56 2.22 -1.38
N GLU A 288 -8.95 3.29 -2.08
CA GLU A 288 -8.24 3.83 -3.25
C GLU A 288 -7.20 4.91 -2.86
N ILE A 289 -7.11 5.29 -1.58
CA ILE A 289 -6.23 6.36 -1.10
C ILE A 289 -4.81 5.82 -0.84
N SER A 290 -3.79 6.56 -1.32
CA SER A 290 -2.38 6.17 -1.17
C SER A 290 -1.91 6.23 0.28
N PRO A 291 -1.20 5.23 0.78
CA PRO A 291 -0.44 5.38 2.01
C PRO A 291 0.60 6.52 1.96
N ALA A 292 1.07 6.90 0.76
CA ALA A 292 2.02 8.00 0.59
C ALA A 292 1.43 9.36 0.99
N ILE A 293 0.10 9.53 0.93
CA ILE A 293 -0.54 10.77 1.38
C ILE A 293 -0.49 10.94 2.90
N PHE A 294 -0.33 9.86 3.67
CA PHE A 294 -0.19 9.98 5.12
C PHE A 294 1.03 10.83 5.47
N GLY A 295 2.12 10.71 4.72
CA GLY A 295 3.30 11.56 4.90
C GLY A 295 3.01 13.04 4.70
N SER A 296 2.31 13.42 3.61
CA SER A 296 1.99 14.82 3.32
C SER A 296 0.86 15.36 4.19
N LEU A 297 -0.13 14.54 4.53
CA LEU A 297 -1.17 14.84 5.51
C LEU A 297 -0.51 15.14 6.86
N PHE A 298 0.27 14.20 7.41
CA PHE A 298 0.92 14.40 8.70
C PHE A 298 1.95 15.55 8.69
N GLN A 299 2.54 15.87 7.54
CA GLN A 299 3.37 17.07 7.41
C GLN A 299 2.58 18.38 7.35
N SER A 300 1.35 18.37 6.81
CA SER A 300 0.51 19.57 6.69
C SER A 300 -0.25 19.89 7.98
N ILE A 301 -0.58 18.87 8.77
CA ILE A 301 -1.34 19.03 10.02
C ILE A 301 -0.49 18.91 11.29
N MET A 302 0.55 18.06 11.34
CA MET A 302 1.27 17.80 12.59
C MET A 302 2.55 18.61 12.75
N ASP A 303 2.75 19.16 13.95
CA ASP A 303 4.03 19.75 14.36
C ASP A 303 5.18 18.72 14.34
N SER A 304 6.40 19.21 14.11
CA SER A 304 7.63 18.39 13.99
C SER A 304 7.90 17.44 15.16
N GLU A 305 7.45 17.78 16.36
CA GLU A 305 7.71 17.02 17.59
C GLU A 305 6.72 15.85 17.77
N ALA A 306 5.46 15.99 17.31
CA ALA A 306 4.45 14.94 17.36
C ALA A 306 4.78 13.78 16.39
N ARG A 307 5.37 14.09 15.22
CA ARG A 307 5.81 13.09 14.23
C ARG A 307 6.75 12.02 14.82
N ARG A 308 7.69 12.44 15.67
CA ARG A 308 8.72 11.56 16.25
C ARG A 308 8.18 10.62 17.33
N ASN A 309 7.13 11.00 18.04
CA ASN A 309 6.55 10.21 19.14
C ASN A 309 5.59 9.11 18.64
N LEU A 310 5.06 9.25 17.43
CA LEU A 310 4.14 8.28 16.81
C LEU A 310 4.87 7.21 15.96
N GLY A 311 6.20 7.28 15.87
CA GLY A 311 7.01 6.26 15.20
C GLY A 311 7.01 6.33 13.67
N ALA A 312 6.78 7.52 13.10
CA ALA A 312 7.01 7.84 11.68
C ALA A 312 8.45 8.31 11.44
#